data_AF-A0AA38PNJ1-F1
#
_entry.id   AF-A0AA38PNJ1-F1
#
_cell.length_a   1.000
_cell.length_b   1.000
_cell.length_c   1.000
_cell.angle_alpha   90.00
_cell.angle_beta   90.00
_cell.angle_gamma   90.00
#
_symmetry.space_group_name_H-M   'P 1'
#
loop_
_entity.id
_entity.type
_entity.pdbx_description
1 polymer ?
#
loop_
_entity_poly.entity_id
_entity_poly.type
_entity_poly.pdbx_seq_one_letter_code
_entity_poly.pdbx_strand_id
1 'polypeptide(L)' 'SSRGPRNTNIICENCKRRGHTKERCWARGGGQEGKGPTWYRAPKGMDANVSTTTS' A
#
# COMPACT_ATOMS: atom_id res chain seq x y z
N SER A 1 21.37 -15.57 10.52
CA SER A 1 19.93 -15.23 10.36
C SER A 1 19.73 -13.73 10.21
N SER A 2 20.08 -13.16 9.07
CA SER A 2 20.13 -11.71 8.88
C SER A 2 18.79 -11.18 8.35
N ARG A 3 17.79 -11.07 9.22
CA ARG A 3 16.58 -10.28 8.90
C ARG A 3 17.03 -8.81 8.96
N GLY A 4 17.37 -8.24 7.80
CA GLY A 4 17.78 -6.84 7.65
C GLY A 4 16.80 -5.86 8.33
N PRO A 5 17.21 -4.60 8.55
CA PRO A 5 16.43 -3.64 9.30
C PRO A 5 15.01 -3.58 8.71
N ARG A 6 14.02 -3.95 9.52
CA ARG A 6 12.60 -3.75 9.22
C ARG A 6 12.41 -2.25 9.12
N ASN A 7 12.61 -1.67 7.94
CA ASN A 7 12.43 -0.24 7.72
C ASN A 7 10.92 0.05 7.74
N THR A 8 10.34 0.02 8.94
CA THR A 8 8.93 0.24 9.24
C THR A 8 8.50 1.68 8.98
N ASN A 9 9.46 2.56 8.68
CA ASN A 9 9.21 3.96 8.31
C ASN A 9 8.92 4.17 6.82
N ILE A 10 9.04 3.14 5.98
CA ILE A 10 8.60 3.27 4.58
C ILE A 10 7.07 3.30 4.57
N ILE A 11 6.50 4.44 4.17
CA ILE A 11 5.07 4.61 3.95
C ILE A 11 4.80 4.45 2.45
N CYS A 12 3.91 3.52 2.10
CA CYS A 12 3.48 3.31 0.74
C CYS A 12 2.68 4.51 0.25
N GLU A 13 3.09 5.13 -0.86
CA GLU A 13 2.38 6.28 -1.42
C GLU A 13 1.03 5.91 -2.03
N ASN A 14 0.87 4.65 -2.47
CA ASN A 14 -0.38 4.13 -3.05
C ASN A 14 -1.41 3.84 -1.96
N CYS A 15 -1.04 3.04 -0.95
CA CYS A 15 -1.99 2.58 0.05
C CYS A 15 -1.92 3.30 1.41
N LYS A 16 -1.00 4.25 1.55
CA LYS A 16 -0.72 5.01 2.79
C LYS A 16 -0.43 4.13 4.01
N ARG A 17 -0.05 2.86 3.81
CA ARG A 17 0.38 1.94 4.89
C ARG A 17 1.88 1.86 4.99
N ARG A 18 2.35 1.64 6.21
CA ARG A 18 3.77 1.47 6.52
C ARG A 18 4.29 0.05 6.24
N GLY A 19 5.58 -0.07 5.98
CA GLY A 19 6.32 -1.32 5.84
C GLY A 19 6.56 -1.78 4.39
N HIS A 20 6.13 -1.03 3.38
CA HIS A 20 6.38 -1.36 1.96
C HIS A 20 6.27 -0.14 1.06
N THR A 21 6.95 -0.15 -0.09
CA THR A 21 6.86 0.89 -1.13
C THR A 21 5.70 0.64 -2.10
N LYS A 22 5.37 1.61 -2.96
CA LYS A 22 4.36 1.44 -4.03
C LYS A 22 4.65 0.23 -4.93
N GLU A 23 5.92 0.00 -5.28
CA GLU A 23 6.36 -1.15 -6.10
C GLU A 23 6.15 -2.51 -5.41
N ARG A 24 6.07 -2.52 -4.08
CA ARG A 24 5.81 -3.72 -3.28
C ARG A 24 4.37 -3.78 -2.78
N CYS A 25 3.55 -2.80 -3.11
CA CYS A 25 2.18 -2.67 -2.63
C CYS A 25 1.26 -3.69 -3.27
N TRP A 26 0.49 -4.39 -2.44
CA TRP A 26 -0.52 -5.37 -2.86
C TRP A 26 -1.91 -4.76 -3.06
N ALA A 27 -2.10 -3.49 -2.72
CA ALA A 27 -3.34 -2.77 -3.02
C ALA A 27 -3.50 -2.55 -4.53
N ARG A 28 -4.74 -2.27 -4.94
CA ARG A 28 -5.05 -1.88 -6.31
C ARG A 28 -4.22 -0.66 -6.72
N GLY A 29 -3.66 -0.64 -7.93
CA GLY A 29 -2.72 0.38 -8.42
C GLY A 29 -1.28 0.26 -7.88
N GLY A 30 -0.98 -0.80 -7.12
CA GLY A 30 0.36 -1.10 -6.60
C GLY A 30 1.16 -2.02 -7.54
N GLY A 31 2.49 -2.03 -7.40
CA GLY A 31 3.37 -2.85 -8.25
C GLY A 31 3.24 -4.36 -8.02
N GLN A 32 2.58 -4.77 -6.93
CA GLN A 32 2.28 -6.17 -6.63
C GLN A 32 0.77 -6.37 -6.40
N GLU A 33 -0.07 -5.59 -7.07
CA GLU A 33 -1.54 -5.75 -7.01
C GLU A 33 -1.94 -7.23 -7.10
N GLY A 34 -2.74 -7.69 -6.13
CA GLY A 34 -3.25 -9.07 -6.08
C GLY A 34 -2.23 -10.14 -5.68
N LYS A 35 -0.92 -9.84 -5.62
CA LYS A 35 0.13 -10.78 -5.19
C LYS A 35 0.37 -10.77 -3.68
N GLY A 36 -0.58 -10.25 -2.92
CA GLY A 36 -0.50 -10.17 -1.47
C GLY A 36 -0.74 -11.53 -0.79
N PRO A 37 -0.18 -11.74 0.40
CA PRO A 37 -0.48 -12.91 1.21
C PRO A 37 -1.96 -12.94 1.60
N THR A 38 -2.49 -14.12 1.92
CA THR A 38 -3.92 -14.35 2.20
C THR A 38 -4.49 -13.50 3.34
N TRP A 39 -3.64 -13.12 4.30
CA TRP A 39 -4.01 -12.24 5.42
C TRP A 39 -4.09 -10.75 5.03
N TYR A 40 -3.60 -10.37 3.84
CA TYR A 40 -3.64 -8.99 3.39
C TYR A 40 -5.06 -8.58 3.02
N ARG A 41 -5.60 -7.63 3.78
CA ARG A 41 -6.85 -6.95 3.45
C ARG A 41 -6.53 -5.60 2.85
N ALA A 42 -6.78 -5.46 1.54
CA ALA A 42 -6.70 -4.15 0.89
C ALA A 42 -7.61 -3.15 1.65
N PRO A 43 -7.12 -1.93 1.91
CA PRO A 43 -7.96 -0.90 2.51
C PRO A 43 -9.16 -0.59 1.61
N LYS A 44 -10.35 -0.60 2.20
CA LYS A 44 -11.62 -0.28 1.54
C LYS A 44 -11.67 1.25 1.38
N GLY A 45 -11.88 1.77 0.16
CA GLY A 45 -11.83 3.22 -0.11
C GLY A 45 -10.66 3.72 -0.97
N MET A 46 -10.00 2.84 -1.74
CA MET A 46 -9.01 3.24 -2.77
C MET A 46 -9.61 3.29 -4.18
N ASP A 47 -10.93 3.38 -4.26
CA ASP A 47 -11.62 3.88 -5.42
C ASP A 47 -11.15 5.32 -5.68
N ALA A 48 -10.46 5.48 -6.79
CA ALA A 48 -9.95 6.74 -7.27
C ALA A 48 -11.11 7.68 -7.59
N ASN A 49 -11.52 8.52 -6.62
CA ASN A 49 -12.00 9.89 -6.79
C ASN A 49 -12.25 10.44 -5.36
N VAL A 50 -11.54 11.43 -4.84
CA VAL A 50 -11.91 12.84 -4.99
C VAL A 50 -10.72 13.66 -4.49
N SER A 51 -9.92 14.14 -5.43
CA SER A 51 -9.34 15.47 -5.32
C SER A 51 -10.19 16.35 -6.21
N THR A 52 -11.27 16.93 -5.68
CA THR A 52 -11.85 18.25 -6.02
C THR A 52 -13.13 18.45 -5.20
N THR A 53 -13.00 19.23 -4.12
CA THR A 53 -13.84 20.40 -3.82
C THR A 53 -15.32 20.35 -4.23
N THR A 54 -16.21 20.15 -3.24
CA THR A 54 -17.55 20.75 -3.26
C THR A 54 -17.54 21.93 -2.28
N SER A 55 -17.48 23.14 -2.83
CA SER A 55 -18.02 24.37 -2.25
C SER A 55 -18.43 25.24 -3.42
#